data_AF-A0A4Q3IXL3-F1
#
_entry.id   AF-A0A4Q3IXL3-F1
#
_cell.length_a   1.000
_cell.length_b   1.000
_cell.length_c   1.000
_cell.angle_alpha   90.00
_cell.angle_beta   90.00
_cell.angle_gamma   90.00
#
_symmetry.space_group_name_H-M   'P 1'
#
loop_
_entity.id
_entity.type
_entity.pdbx_description
1 polymer ?
#
loop_
_entity_poly.entity_id
_entity_poly.type
_entity_poly.pdbx_seq_one_letter_code
_entity_poly.pdbx_strand_id
1 'polypeptide(L)' 'MATADDLRRIALSLDGTSEAPHFDRAAFKVKRIYVTLAADGRTANLKLTPDEQEFKTMMAPELFEA' A
#
# COMPACT_ATOMS: atom_id res chain seq x y z
N MET A 1 -0.95 -16.26 1.47
CA MET A 1 -0.87 -14.84 1.88
C MET A 1 -0.10 -14.10 0.82
N ALA A 2 -0.50 -12.88 0.47
CA ALA A 2 0.26 -12.06 -0.48
C ALA A 2 1.59 -11.61 0.14
N THR A 3 2.61 -11.44 -0.69
CA THR A 3 3.93 -10.97 -0.30
C THR A 3 4.20 -9.53 -0.76
N ALA A 4 5.29 -8.94 -0.31
CA ALA A 4 5.81 -7.67 -0.85
C ALA A 4 6.03 -7.72 -2.37
N ASP A 5 6.52 -8.85 -2.88
CA ASP A 5 6.75 -9.05 -4.32
C ASP A 5 5.43 -9.16 -5.09
N ASP A 6 4.40 -9.77 -4.50
CA ASP A 6 3.05 -9.76 -5.09
C ASP A 6 2.49 -8.34 -5.18
N LEU A 7 2.63 -7.54 -4.11
CA LEU A 7 2.19 -6.15 -4.11
C LEU A 7 2.90 -5.36 -5.21
N ARG A 8 4.24 -5.46 -5.27
CA ARG A 8 5.04 -4.77 -6.28
C ARG A 8 4.65 -5.20 -7.70
N ARG A 9 4.52 -6.51 -7.95
CA ARG A 9 4.11 -7.08 -9.24
C ARG A 9 2.73 -6.56 -9.66
N ILE A 10 1.76 -6.56 -8.74
CA ILE A 10 0.39 -6.09 -9.04
C ILE A 10 0.40 -4.58 -9.29
N ALA A 11 1.05 -3.79 -8.43
CA ALA A 11 1.11 -2.35 -8.58
C ALA A 11 1.74 -1.94 -9.92
N LEU A 12 2.88 -2.51 -10.27
CA LEU A 12 3.59 -2.23 -11.52
C LEU A 12 2.87 -2.78 -12.78
N SER A 13 1.87 -3.65 -12.62
CA SER A 13 1.02 -4.09 -13.73
C SER A 13 -0.08 -3.09 -14.11
N LEU A 14 -0.36 -2.12 -13.24
CA LEU A 14 -1.34 -1.06 -13.50
C LEU A 14 -0.71 0.02 -14.40
N ASP A 15 -1.35 0.31 -15.52
CA ASP A 15 -0.84 1.25 -16.52
C ASP A 15 -0.48 2.63 -15.92
N GLY A 16 0.68 3.14 -16.34
CA GLY A 16 1.24 4.40 -15.84
C GLY A 16 1.78 4.36 -14.40
N THR A 17 1.81 3.21 -13.73
CA THR A 17 2.41 3.11 -12.40
C THR A 17 3.93 3.19 -12.46
N SER A 18 4.50 3.98 -11.55
CA SER A 18 5.93 4.04 -11.26
C SER A 18 6.19 3.78 -9.78
N GLU A 19 7.33 3.14 -9.49
CA GLU A 19 7.87 3.00 -8.14
C GLU A 19 8.92 4.09 -7.90
N ALA A 20 8.86 4.76 -6.75
CA ALA A 20 9.82 5.79 -6.35
C ALA A 20 10.08 5.75 -4.83
N PRO A 21 11.28 6.15 -4.38
CA PRO A 21 11.56 6.30 -2.94
C PRO A 21 10.63 7.33 -2.28
N HIS A 22 10.14 7.02 -1.08
CA HIS A 22 9.35 7.92 -0.24
C HIS A 22 9.72 7.68 1.23
N PHE A 23 10.70 8.46 1.71
CA PHE A 23 11.38 8.21 2.98
C PHE A 23 11.98 6.80 3.02
N ASP A 24 11.69 6.01 4.06
CA ASP A 24 12.06 4.62 4.22
C ASP A 24 11.16 3.65 3.43
N ARG A 25 10.19 4.17 2.67
CA ARG A 25 9.18 3.36 1.96
C ARG A 25 9.39 3.40 0.45
N ALA A 26 8.92 2.36 -0.22
CA ALA A 26 8.71 2.38 -1.66
C ALA A 26 7.28 2.88 -1.95
N ALA A 27 7.14 3.94 -2.74
CA ALA A 27 5.85 4.49 -3.15
C ALA A 27 5.51 4.11 -4.59
N PHE A 28 4.28 3.65 -4.80
CA PHE A 28 3.74 3.37 -6.13
C PHE A 28 2.70 4.42 -6.48
N LYS A 29 2.85 5.01 -7.66
CA LYS A 29 2.05 6.16 -8.10
C LYS A 29 1.83 6.19 -9.61
N VAL A 30 0.70 6.76 -10.00
CA VAL A 30 0.47 7.27 -11.36
C VAL A 30 0.64 8.80 -11.32
N LYS A 31 -0.45 9.56 -11.13
CA LYS A 31 -0.40 11.00 -10.81
C LYS A 31 -0.18 11.28 -9.32
N ARG A 32 -0.64 10.38 -8.45
CA ARG A 32 -0.56 10.47 -6.99
C ARG A 32 -0.20 9.10 -6.41
N ILE A 33 0.47 9.10 -5.26
CA ILE A 33 0.77 7.88 -4.52
C ILE A 33 -0.56 7.25 -4.09
N TYR A 34 -0.72 5.95 -4.38
CA TYR A 34 -1.89 5.19 -3.96
C TYR A 34 -1.52 3.99 -3.07
N VAL A 35 -0.24 3.58 -3.06
CA VAL A 35 0.26 2.61 -2.09
C VAL A 35 1.72 2.93 -1.71
N THR A 36 2.06 2.69 -0.45
CA THR A 36 3.46 2.69 0.01
C THR A 36 3.78 1.41 0.77
N LEU A 37 4.89 0.76 0.43
CA LEU A 37 5.38 -0.47 1.06
C LEU A 37 6.52 -0.14 2.04
N ALA A 38 6.44 -0.65 3.27
CA ALA A 38 7.48 -0.48 4.28
C ALA A 38 8.79 -1.13 3.86
N ALA A 39 9.93 -0.63 4.35
CA ALA A 39 11.26 -1.18 4.07
C ALA A 39 11.36 -2.68 4.39
N ASP A 40 10.67 -3.15 5.44
CA ASP A 40 10.69 -4.54 5.89
C ASP A 40 9.72 -5.44 5.11
N GLY A 41 8.95 -4.88 4.18
CA GLY A 41 7.98 -5.60 3.35
C GLY A 41 6.77 -6.16 4.09
N ARG A 42 6.57 -5.83 5.37
CA ARG A 42 5.50 -6.41 6.19
C ARG A 42 4.19 -5.64 6.13
N THR A 43 4.26 -4.31 5.95
CA THR A 43 3.08 -3.46 5.94
C THR A 43 3.04 -2.56 4.70
N ALA A 44 1.83 -2.28 4.24
CA ALA A 44 1.58 -1.33 3.18
C ALA A 44 0.43 -0.39 3.55
N ASN A 45 0.59 0.89 3.22
CA ASN A 45 -0.49 1.87 3.36
C ASN A 45 -1.15 2.06 2.00
N LEU A 46 -2.47 1.87 1.95
CA LEU A 46 -3.30 2.08 0.78
C LEU A 46 -4.01 3.43 0.89
N LYS A 47 -4.12 4.14 -0.23
CA LYS A 47 -4.93 5.34 -0.32
C LYS A 47 -6.39 4.96 -0.54
N LEU A 48 -7.10 4.77 0.56
CA LEU A 48 -8.53 4.48 0.60
C LEU A 48 -9.33 5.76 0.85
N THR A 49 -10.61 5.77 0.46
CA THR A 49 -11.56 6.82 0.88
C THR A 49 -11.81 6.75 2.39
N PRO A 50 -12.31 7.82 3.05
CA PRO A 50 -12.62 7.78 4.47
C PRO A 50 -13.55 6.62 4.86
N ASP A 51 -14.61 6.39 4.09
CA ASP A 51 -15.57 5.30 4.34
C ASP A 51 -14.91 3.92 4.21
N GLU A 52 -14.00 3.74 3.25
CA GLU A 52 -13.23 2.50 3.11
C GLU A 52 -12.26 2.30 4.27
N GLN A 53 -11.65 3.37 4.80
CA GLN A 53 -10.78 3.29 5.97
C GLN A 53 -11.58 2.85 7.19
N GLU A 54 -12.72 3.49 7.46
CA GLU A 54 -13.63 3.13 8.56
C GLU A 54 -14.09 1.67 8.46
N PHE A 55 -14.48 1.24 7.26
CA PHE A 55 -14.85 -0.15 7.04
C PHE A 55 -13.70 -1.11 7.33
N LYS A 56 -12.47 -0.79 6.91
CA LYS A 56 -11.30 -1.65 7.13
C LYS A 56 -10.88 -1.70 8.60
N THR A 57 -10.88 -0.58 9.30
CA THR A 57 -10.53 -0.54 10.73
C THR A 57 -11.58 -1.24 11.58
N MET A 58 -12.87 -1.19 11.20
CA MET A 58 -13.94 -1.93 11.87
C MET A 58 -13.83 -3.45 11.64
N MET A 59 -13.52 -3.88 10.41
CA MET A 59 -13.52 -5.30 10.04
C MET A 59 -12.25 -6.06 10.42
N ALA A 60 -11.12 -5.37 10.53
CA ALA A 60 -9.82 -5.98 10.81
C ALA A 60 -8.93 -5.01 11.63
N PRO A 61 -9.34 -4.62 12.85
CA PRO A 61 -8.59 -3.70 13.70
C PRO A 61 -7.17 -4.21 14.03
N GLU A 62 -6.98 -5.53 14.11
CA GLU A 62 -5.71 -6.18 14.40
C GLU A 62 -4.60 -5.87 13.38
N LEU A 63 -4.96 -5.43 12.16
CA LEU A 63 -4.00 -5.04 11.13
C LEU A 63 -3.30 -3.71 11.43
N PHE A 64 -3.80 -2.95 12.40
CA PHE A 64 -3.35 -1.59 12.71
C PHE A 64 -2.75 -1.48 14.13
N GLU A 65 -2.57 -2.59 14.82
CA GLU A 65 -1.90 -2.66 16.12
C GLU A 65 -0.37 -2.55 15.97
N ALA A 66 0.31 -2.08 17.03
CA ALA A 66 1.74 -1.74 17.03
C ALA A 66 2.66 -2.94 17.37
#